data_AF-A0A1D6K8M5-F1
#
_entry.id   AF-A0A1D6K8M5-F1
#
_cell.length_a   1.000
_cell.length_b   1.000
_cell.length_c   1.000
_cell.angle_alpha   90.00
_cell.angle_beta   90.00
_cell.angle_gamma   90.00
#
_symmetry.space_group_name_H-M   'P 1'
#
loop_
_entity.id
_entity.type
_entity.pdbx_description
1 polymer ?
#
loop_
_entity_poly.entity_id
_entity_poly.type
_entity_poly.pdbx_seq_one_letter_code
_entity_poly.pdbx_strand_id
1 'polypeptide(L)'
;MARFMSALALAYMFDGRMDEVALVGASSDSSSKSVNVEGARRIAFKHIETFVLTFSDPQMFSMAAASSAPAALSHVAEAVFIHEAGHLRCSRSEIGRFVSMLRNPSPILRACAAFALLQFTIPGGRHAVHHAGLLQEAGAGRVLRAAAAATTASIEAKIFARIVLRNLEHHQLGMST
;
A
#
# COMPACT_ATOMS: atom_id res chain seq x y z
N MET A 1 -10.98 -11.37 -2.51
CA MET A 1 -10.44 -10.69 -3.71
C MET A 1 -11.15 -9.38 -4.15
N ALA A 2 -12.47 -9.36 -4.42
CA ALA A 2 -13.15 -8.17 -5.00
C ALA A 2 -12.95 -6.86 -4.21
N ARG A 3 -13.00 -6.91 -2.88
CA ARG A 3 -12.77 -5.73 -2.02
C ARG A 3 -11.37 -5.14 -2.16
N PHE A 4 -10.35 -6.01 -2.31
CA PHE A 4 -8.97 -5.59 -2.52
C PHE A 4 -8.83 -4.85 -3.86
N MET A 5 -9.33 -5.43 -4.95
CA MET A 5 -9.28 -4.79 -6.27
C MET A 5 -10.04 -3.46 -6.30
N SER A 6 -11.19 -3.38 -5.63
CA SER A 6 -11.96 -2.14 -5.50
C SER A 6 -11.16 -1.07 -4.75
N ALA A 7 -10.51 -1.41 -3.63
CA ALA A 7 -9.67 -0.47 -2.89
C ALA A 7 -8.48 0.03 -3.74
N LEU A 8 -7.82 -0.86 -4.49
CA LEU A 8 -6.73 -0.46 -5.41
C LEU A 8 -7.22 0.48 -6.51
N ALA A 9 -8.39 0.18 -7.10
CA ALA A 9 -8.98 1.01 -8.14
C ALA A 9 -9.31 2.42 -7.61
N LEU A 10 -9.91 2.52 -6.43
CA LEU A 10 -10.20 3.80 -5.77
C LEU A 10 -8.91 4.57 -5.44
N ALA A 11 -7.91 3.88 -4.89
CA ALA A 11 -6.61 4.49 -4.61
C ALA A 11 -5.98 5.04 -5.90
N TYR A 12 -6.08 4.31 -7.00
CA TYR A 12 -5.62 4.72 -8.32
C TYR A 12 -6.43 5.86 -8.95
N MET A 13 -7.66 6.08 -8.55
CA MET A 13 -8.41 7.26 -9.01
C MET A 13 -7.92 8.50 -8.28
N PHE A 14 -7.69 8.40 -6.97
CA PHE A 14 -7.48 9.56 -6.10
C PHE A 14 -6.04 9.76 -5.59
N ASP A 15 -5.03 9.17 -6.24
CA ASP A 15 -3.62 9.33 -5.84
C ASP A 15 -2.94 10.63 -6.29
N GLY A 16 -3.71 11.58 -6.81
CA GLY A 16 -3.26 12.90 -7.25
C GLY A 16 -3.58 13.20 -8.71
N ARG A 17 -3.79 12.18 -9.56
CA ARG A 17 -4.06 12.40 -10.99
C ARG A 17 -5.44 13.01 -11.27
N MET A 18 -6.43 12.73 -10.42
CA MET A 18 -7.73 13.40 -10.52
C MET A 18 -7.68 14.88 -10.10
N ASP A 19 -6.75 15.27 -9.23
CA ASP A 19 -6.56 16.68 -8.88
C ASP A 19 -6.04 17.49 -10.08
N GLU A 20 -5.14 16.90 -10.86
CA GLU A 20 -4.62 17.50 -12.10
C GLU A 20 -5.71 17.68 -13.16
N VAL A 21 -6.57 16.67 -13.35
CA VAL A 21 -7.69 16.74 -14.32
C VAL A 21 -8.75 17.76 -13.89
N ALA A 22 -9.03 17.87 -12.59
CA ALA A 22 -9.94 18.88 -12.06
C ALA A 22 -9.38 20.30 -12.22
N LEU A 23 -8.07 20.49 -12.09
CA LEU A 23 -7.40 21.79 -12.29
C LEU A 23 -7.47 22.26 -13.76
N VAL A 24 -7.22 21.36 -14.71
CA VAL A 24 -7.24 21.68 -16.16
C VAL A 24 -8.66 22.03 -16.65
N GLY A 25 -9.70 21.50 -16.00
CA GLY A 25 -11.10 21.77 -16.33
C GLY A 25 -11.64 23.12 -15.83
N ALA A 26 -10.88 23.88 -15.03
CA ALA A 26 -11.36 25.08 -14.34
C ALA A 26 -11.41 26.36 -15.21
N SER A 27 -11.19 26.27 -16.54
CA SER A 27 -11.23 27.42 -17.44
C SER A 27 -12.65 27.89 -17.84
N SER A 28 -13.73 27.28 -17.35
CA SER A 28 -15.11 27.73 -17.61
C SER A 28 -16.11 27.12 -16.61
N ASP A 29 -16.78 27.98 -15.83
CA ASP A 29 -18.08 27.77 -15.14
C ASP A 29 -18.32 26.44 -14.36
N SER A 30 -17.47 26.08 -13.38
CA SER A 30 -17.56 24.74 -12.77
C SER A 30 -17.58 24.64 -11.23
N SER A 31 -18.26 25.54 -10.52
CA SER A 31 -18.49 25.41 -9.07
C SER A 31 -19.18 24.08 -8.69
N SER A 32 -20.16 23.62 -9.49
CA SER A 32 -20.93 22.40 -9.23
C SER A 32 -20.16 21.08 -9.46
N LYS A 33 -19.21 21.04 -10.41
CA LYS A 33 -18.45 19.83 -10.74
C LYS A 33 -17.35 19.51 -9.71
N SER A 34 -16.70 20.54 -9.16
CA SER A 34 -15.65 20.38 -8.16
C SER A 34 -16.17 19.81 -6.83
N VAL A 35 -17.34 20.27 -6.37
CA VAL A 35 -18.02 19.79 -5.15
C VAL A 35 -18.36 18.30 -5.24
N ASN A 36 -18.73 17.81 -6.42
CA ASN A 36 -19.05 16.40 -6.64
C ASN A 36 -17.79 15.50 -6.55
N VAL A 37 -16.65 15.96 -7.09
CA VAL A 37 -15.38 15.20 -7.05
C VAL A 37 -14.84 15.10 -5.63
N GLU A 38 -14.92 16.18 -4.85
CA GLU A 38 -14.49 16.16 -3.45
C GLU A 38 -15.38 15.25 -2.58
N GLY A 39 -16.70 15.26 -2.83
CA GLY A 39 -17.62 14.30 -2.21
C GLY A 39 -17.25 12.84 -2.55
N ALA A 40 -16.98 12.56 -3.82
CA ALA A 40 -16.56 11.23 -4.27
C ALA A 40 -15.22 10.80 -3.66
N ARG A 41 -14.24 11.71 -3.56
CA ARG A 41 -12.94 11.46 -2.91
C ARG A 41 -13.13 11.04 -1.46
N ARG A 42 -13.94 11.77 -0.69
CA ARG A 42 -14.19 11.46 0.72
C ARG A 42 -14.81 10.07 0.90
N ILE A 43 -15.79 9.72 0.05
CA ILE A 43 -16.42 8.39 0.07
C ILE A 43 -15.41 7.31 -0.31
N ALA A 44 -14.61 7.53 -1.36
CA ALA A 44 -13.56 6.60 -1.78
C ALA A 44 -12.54 6.33 -0.67
N PHE A 45 -12.07 7.40 -0.01
CA PHE A 45 -11.11 7.29 1.09
C PHE A 45 -11.69 6.53 2.28
N LYS A 46 -12.95 6.77 2.65
CA LYS A 46 -13.65 5.99 3.69
C LYS A 46 -13.71 4.50 3.35
N HIS A 47 -13.97 4.15 2.08
CA HIS A 47 -13.99 2.75 1.66
C HIS A 47 -12.61 2.10 1.69
N ILE A 48 -11.56 2.81 1.25
CA ILE A 48 -10.17 2.32 1.31
C ILE A 48 -9.76 2.11 2.78
N GLU A 49 -10.03 3.08 3.64
CA GLU A 49 -9.72 3.00 5.07
C GLU A 49 -10.43 1.83 5.73
N THR A 50 -11.75 1.70 5.52
CA THR A 50 -12.54 0.58 6.04
C THR A 50 -11.98 -0.77 5.56
N PHE A 51 -11.57 -0.85 4.30
CA PHE A 51 -10.95 -2.07 3.76
C PHE A 51 -9.65 -2.41 4.49
N VAL A 52 -8.73 -1.45 4.67
CA VAL A 52 -7.46 -1.68 5.35
C VAL A 52 -7.70 -2.10 6.82
N LEU A 53 -8.61 -1.42 7.51
CA LEU A 53 -8.94 -1.71 8.90
C LEU A 53 -9.58 -3.09 9.10
N THR A 54 -10.18 -3.68 8.06
CA THR A 54 -10.69 -5.06 8.13
C THR A 54 -9.58 -6.09 8.42
N PHE A 55 -8.33 -5.77 8.10
CA PHE A 55 -7.16 -6.62 8.35
C PHE A 55 -6.34 -6.17 9.57
N SER A 56 -6.82 -5.19 10.32
CA SER A 56 -6.04 -4.56 11.39
C SER A 56 -6.59 -4.99 12.74
N ASP A 57 -6.00 -6.04 13.31
CA ASP A 57 -6.26 -6.40 14.71
C ASP A 57 -5.47 -5.45 15.64
N PRO A 58 -6.14 -4.63 16.47
CA PRO A 58 -5.46 -3.58 17.23
C PRO A 58 -4.40 -4.13 18.20
N GLN A 59 -4.66 -5.30 18.81
CA GLN A 59 -3.73 -5.89 19.78
C GLN A 59 -2.50 -6.46 19.08
N MET A 60 -2.69 -7.21 18.01
CA MET A 60 -1.62 -7.80 17.22
C MET A 60 -0.72 -6.71 16.61
N PHE A 61 -1.31 -5.64 16.08
CA PHE A 61 -0.55 -4.54 15.50
C PHE A 61 0.20 -3.74 16.58
N SER A 62 -0.42 -3.51 17.74
CA SER A 62 0.25 -2.86 18.88
C SER A 62 1.44 -3.68 19.37
N MET A 63 1.27 -4.99 19.54
CA MET A 63 2.36 -5.91 19.90
C MET A 63 3.49 -5.91 18.86
N ALA A 64 3.15 -5.97 17.57
CA ALA A 64 4.12 -5.91 16.49
C ALA A 64 4.85 -4.56 16.43
N ALA A 65 4.18 -3.46 16.78
CA ALA A 65 4.77 -2.13 16.82
C ALA A 65 5.77 -1.97 17.97
N ALA A 66 5.47 -2.55 19.14
CA ALA A 66 6.37 -2.55 20.29
C ALA A 66 7.54 -3.55 20.14
N SER A 67 7.41 -4.55 19.27
CA SER A 67 8.39 -5.62 19.10
C SER A 67 9.41 -5.33 17.99
N SER A 68 10.67 -5.64 18.28
CA SER A 68 11.74 -5.75 17.25
C SER A 68 11.91 -7.18 16.73
N ALA A 69 11.16 -8.15 17.29
CA ALA A 69 11.30 -9.56 16.93
C ALA A 69 10.68 -9.85 15.54
N PRO A 70 11.38 -10.60 14.67
CA PRO A 70 10.86 -10.94 13.35
C PRO A 70 9.57 -11.77 13.37
N ALA A 71 9.36 -12.56 14.42
CA ALA A 71 8.18 -13.40 14.60
C ALA A 71 6.88 -12.58 14.70
N ALA A 72 6.90 -11.42 15.36
CA ALA A 72 5.72 -10.58 15.52
C ALA A 72 5.20 -10.04 14.18
N LEU A 73 6.12 -9.65 13.28
CA LEU A 73 5.77 -9.23 11.91
C LEU A 73 5.29 -10.41 11.06
N SER A 74 5.79 -11.61 11.30
CA SER A 74 5.38 -12.82 10.57
C SER A 74 3.94 -13.19 10.89
N HIS A 75 3.54 -13.15 12.17
CA HIS A 75 2.15 -13.38 12.57
C HIS A 75 1.18 -12.38 11.95
N VAL A 76 1.57 -11.09 11.89
CA VAL A 76 0.75 -10.09 11.18
C VAL A 76 0.65 -10.42 9.70
N ALA A 77 1.78 -10.72 9.04
CA ALA A 77 1.78 -11.03 7.61
C ALA A 77 0.88 -12.22 7.27
N GLU A 78 0.89 -13.27 8.09
CA GLU A 78 0.02 -14.45 7.95
C GLU A 78 -1.46 -14.08 8.15
N ALA A 79 -1.79 -13.33 9.20
CA ALA A 79 -3.15 -12.95 9.52
C ALA A 79 -3.80 -12.05 8.46
N VAL A 80 -3.00 -11.21 7.80
CA VAL A 80 -3.50 -10.25 6.80
C VAL A 80 -3.41 -10.74 5.36
N PHE A 81 -2.88 -11.95 5.12
CA PHE A 81 -2.62 -12.44 3.78
C PHE A 81 -3.91 -12.73 3.01
N ILE A 82 -3.97 -12.24 1.77
CA ILE A 82 -5.01 -12.55 0.79
C ILE A 82 -4.38 -13.51 -0.22
N HIS A 83 -4.72 -14.80 -0.11
CA HIS A 83 -4.12 -15.86 -0.92
C HIS A 83 -4.18 -15.57 -2.44
N GLU A 84 -5.31 -15.06 -2.93
CA GLU A 84 -5.48 -14.79 -4.36
C GLU A 84 -4.66 -13.58 -4.84
N ALA A 85 -4.26 -12.66 -3.95
CA ALA A 85 -3.42 -11.53 -4.32
C ALA A 85 -2.02 -11.98 -4.78
N GLY A 86 -1.55 -13.13 -4.29
CA GLY A 86 -0.28 -13.74 -4.73
C GLY A 86 -0.29 -14.23 -6.18
N HIS A 87 -1.46 -14.32 -6.83
CA HIS A 87 -1.60 -14.68 -8.25
C HIS A 87 -1.61 -13.48 -9.18
N LEU A 88 -1.73 -12.26 -8.65
CA LEU A 88 -1.61 -11.07 -9.46
C LEU A 88 -0.16 -10.88 -9.87
N ARG A 89 0.05 -10.51 -11.14
CA ARG A 89 1.36 -10.11 -11.65
C ARG A 89 1.31 -8.64 -12.00
N CYS A 90 2.11 -7.83 -11.33
CA CYS A 90 2.25 -6.41 -11.63
C CYS A 90 3.38 -6.15 -12.62
N SER A 91 3.17 -5.13 -13.44
CA SER A 91 4.17 -4.47 -14.25
C SER A 91 5.05 -3.52 -13.43
N ARG A 92 6.15 -3.06 -14.03
CA ARG A 92 7.05 -2.06 -13.41
C ARG A 92 6.32 -0.74 -13.10
N SER A 93 5.43 -0.29 -13.98
CA SER A 93 4.69 0.96 -13.79
C SER A 93 3.70 0.87 -12.61
N GLU A 94 3.04 -0.27 -12.45
CA GLU A 94 2.15 -0.52 -11.30
C GLU A 94 2.92 -0.52 -9.98
N ILE A 95 4.06 -1.22 -9.91
CA ILE A 95 4.91 -1.22 -8.71
C ILE A 95 5.44 0.18 -8.41
N GLY A 96 5.96 0.88 -9.43
CA GLY A 96 6.46 2.25 -9.28
C GLY A 96 5.40 3.21 -8.76
N ARG A 97 4.14 3.01 -9.15
CA ARG A 97 3.01 3.80 -8.66
C ARG A 97 2.75 3.59 -7.17
N PHE A 98 2.74 2.35 -6.69
CA PHE A 98 2.62 2.09 -5.24
C PHE A 98 3.80 2.69 -4.46
N VAL A 99 5.02 2.62 -5.00
CA VAL A 99 6.20 3.24 -4.38
C VAL A 99 6.05 4.77 -4.31
N SER A 100 5.48 5.41 -5.33
CA SER A 100 5.14 6.84 -5.29
C SER A 100 4.06 7.12 -4.24
N MET A 101 3.02 6.29 -4.19
CA MET A 101 1.89 6.43 -3.26
C MET A 101 2.29 6.31 -1.78
N LEU A 102 3.38 5.60 -1.46
CA LEU A 102 3.96 5.60 -0.10
C LEU A 102 4.40 6.99 0.40
N ARG A 103 4.61 7.95 -0.51
CA ARG A 103 4.95 9.34 -0.20
C ARG A 103 3.76 10.29 -0.29
N ASN A 104 2.56 9.77 -0.56
CA ASN A 104 1.37 10.59 -0.73
C ASN A 104 1.01 11.32 0.58
N PRO A 105 0.52 12.58 0.54
CA PRO A 105 0.08 13.30 1.74
C PRO A 105 -1.07 12.59 2.46
N SER A 106 -1.91 11.83 1.76
CA SER A 106 -3.01 11.06 2.35
C SER A 106 -2.48 9.84 3.13
N PRO A 107 -2.71 9.75 4.46
CA PRO A 107 -2.33 8.57 5.24
C PRO A 107 -3.08 7.30 4.78
N ILE A 108 -4.31 7.45 4.28
CA ILE A 108 -5.15 6.35 3.79
C ILE A 108 -4.51 5.71 2.56
N LEU A 109 -4.04 6.53 1.62
CA LEU A 109 -3.37 6.04 0.41
C LEU A 109 -2.02 5.40 0.74
N ARG A 110 -1.26 5.97 1.68
CA ARG A 110 -0.01 5.36 2.16
C ARG A 110 -0.25 3.98 2.76
N ALA A 111 -1.27 3.82 3.62
CA ALA A 111 -1.63 2.55 4.23
C ALA A 111 -2.08 1.52 3.17
N CYS A 112 -2.92 1.94 2.21
CA CYS A 112 -3.36 1.08 1.11
C CYS A 112 -2.19 0.61 0.23
N ALA A 113 -1.26 1.51 -0.12
CA ALA A 113 -0.07 1.17 -0.89
C ALA A 113 0.83 0.19 -0.14
N ALA A 114 1.09 0.44 1.14
CA ALA A 114 1.89 -0.46 1.97
C ALA A 114 1.24 -1.86 2.08
N PHE A 115 -0.08 -1.91 2.28
CA PHE A 115 -0.84 -3.15 2.31
C PHE A 115 -0.75 -3.91 0.98
N ALA A 116 -0.94 -3.23 -0.15
CA ALA A 116 -0.85 -3.85 -1.47
C ALA A 116 0.54 -4.46 -1.72
N LEU A 117 1.60 -3.69 -1.43
CA LEU A 117 2.98 -4.17 -1.56
C LEU A 117 3.28 -5.35 -0.64
N LEU A 118 2.70 -5.38 0.56
CA LEU A 118 2.78 -6.54 1.44
C LEU A 118 2.18 -7.77 0.75
N GLN A 119 0.95 -7.67 0.24
CA GLN A 119 0.29 -8.79 -0.44
C GLN A 119 1.11 -9.31 -1.63
N PHE A 120 1.74 -8.40 -2.38
CA PHE A 120 2.54 -8.75 -3.56
C PHE A 120 3.88 -9.38 -3.24
N THR A 121 4.40 -9.20 -2.03
CA THR A 121 5.76 -9.63 -1.66
C THR A 121 5.79 -10.73 -0.61
N ILE A 122 4.63 -11.18 -0.10
CA ILE A 122 4.58 -12.28 0.87
C ILE A 122 5.29 -13.53 0.31
N PRO A 123 6.22 -14.13 1.07
CA PRO A 123 6.85 -15.39 0.70
C PRO A 123 5.82 -16.48 0.39
N GLY A 124 6.07 -17.28 -0.65
CA GLY A 124 5.12 -18.29 -1.14
C GLY A 124 4.11 -17.77 -2.19
N GLY A 125 4.00 -16.46 -2.39
CA GLY A 125 3.22 -15.90 -3.50
C GLY A 125 3.83 -16.24 -4.88
N ARG A 126 2.99 -16.60 -5.86
CA ARG A 126 3.41 -17.04 -7.21
C ARG A 126 4.34 -16.03 -7.90
N HIS A 127 4.11 -14.73 -7.70
CA HIS A 127 4.90 -13.66 -8.31
C HIS A 127 5.71 -12.85 -7.30
N ALA A 128 5.91 -13.34 -6.08
CA ALA A 128 6.54 -12.59 -4.99
C ALA A 128 7.99 -12.17 -5.32
N VAL A 129 8.80 -13.08 -5.88
CA VAL A 129 10.18 -12.79 -6.29
C VAL A 129 10.22 -11.74 -7.40
N HIS A 130 9.32 -11.83 -8.38
CA HIS A 130 9.19 -10.84 -9.46
C HIS A 130 8.86 -9.44 -8.92
N HIS A 131 7.89 -9.32 -8.00
CA HIS A 131 7.55 -8.05 -7.38
C HIS A 131 8.67 -7.51 -6.49
N ALA A 132 9.38 -8.37 -5.77
CA ALA A 132 10.53 -7.98 -4.97
C ALA A 132 11.65 -7.40 -5.86
N GLY A 133 11.93 -8.02 -7.00
CA GLY A 133 12.86 -7.50 -8.01
C GLY A 133 12.44 -6.11 -8.52
N LEU A 134 11.18 -5.94 -8.93
CA LEU A 134 10.66 -4.64 -9.37
C LEU A 134 10.76 -3.55 -8.28
N LEU A 135 10.53 -3.89 -7.02
CA LEU A 135 10.68 -2.96 -5.89
C LEU A 135 12.14 -2.55 -5.66
N GLN A 136 13.07 -3.48 -5.83
CA GLN A 136 14.50 -3.18 -5.73
C GLN A 136 14.96 -2.27 -6.86
N GLU A 137 14.58 -2.57 -8.10
CA GLU A 137 14.84 -1.71 -9.27
C GLU A 137 14.27 -0.29 -9.07
N ALA A 138 13.09 -0.18 -8.47
CA ALA A 138 12.46 1.10 -8.14
C ALA A 138 13.11 1.83 -6.95
N GLY A 139 14.13 1.26 -6.31
CA GLY A 139 14.78 1.84 -5.13
C GLY A 139 13.85 1.94 -3.92
N ALA A 140 12.83 1.08 -3.83
CA ALA A 140 11.75 1.18 -2.86
C ALA A 140 12.21 1.06 -1.41
N GLY A 141 13.35 0.41 -1.14
CA GLY A 141 13.86 0.19 0.22
C GLY A 141 14.02 1.48 1.03
N ARG A 142 14.48 2.58 0.43
CA ARG A 142 14.59 3.87 1.15
C ARG A 142 13.21 4.42 1.52
N VAL A 143 12.24 4.29 0.61
CA VAL A 143 10.87 4.79 0.78
C VAL A 143 10.14 4.02 1.85
N LEU A 144 10.27 2.69 1.83
CA LEU A 144 9.67 1.80 2.82
C LEU A 144 10.26 2.03 4.21
N ARG A 145 11.57 2.27 4.34
CA ARG A 145 12.17 2.65 5.63
C ARG A 145 11.62 3.97 6.15
N ALA A 146 11.50 4.98 5.29
CA ALA A 146 10.90 6.26 5.67
C ALA A 146 9.42 6.08 6.08
N ALA A 147 8.64 5.29 5.34
CA ALA A 147 7.25 4.99 5.67
C ALA A 147 7.11 4.24 7.00
N ALA A 148 7.97 3.25 7.27
CA ALA A 148 8.01 2.50 8.53
C ALA A 148 8.35 3.38 9.74
N ALA A 149 9.21 4.39 9.56
CA ALA A 149 9.67 5.29 10.61
C ALA A 149 8.80 6.56 10.78
N ALA A 150 7.86 6.82 9.87
CA ALA A 150 7.07 8.04 9.89
C ALA A 150 6.21 8.15 11.16
N THR A 151 6.39 9.23 11.92
CA THR A 151 5.63 9.50 13.16
C THR A 151 4.17 9.88 12.89
N THR A 152 3.90 10.40 11.69
CA THR A 152 2.57 10.82 11.23
C THR A 152 1.85 9.74 10.42
N ALA A 153 2.42 8.54 10.30
CA ALA A 153 1.78 7.41 9.63
C ALA A 153 0.95 6.61 10.63
N SER A 154 -0.13 5.99 10.14
CA SER A 154 -0.91 5.05 10.94
C SER A 154 -0.09 3.83 11.31
N ILE A 155 -0.49 3.12 12.37
CA ILE A 155 0.21 1.91 12.82
C ILE A 155 0.25 0.86 11.71
N GLU A 156 -0.84 0.74 10.93
CA GLU A 156 -0.97 -0.18 9.82
C GLU A 156 0.08 0.09 8.74
N ALA A 157 0.16 1.34 8.27
CA ALA A 157 1.11 1.73 7.24
C ALA A 157 2.56 1.41 7.66
N LYS A 158 2.89 1.66 8.93
CA LYS A 158 4.22 1.39 9.48
C LYS A 158 4.52 -0.10 9.54
N ILE A 159 3.60 -0.90 10.06
CA ILE A 159 3.76 -2.35 10.18
C ILE A 159 3.85 -3.01 8.81
N PHE A 160 2.97 -2.64 7.88
CA PHE A 160 3.01 -3.17 6.51
C PHE A 160 4.33 -2.82 5.82
N ALA A 161 4.81 -1.58 5.94
CA ALA A 161 6.11 -1.20 5.37
C ALA A 161 7.28 -2.01 5.97
N ARG A 162 7.26 -2.29 7.28
CA ARG A 162 8.26 -3.16 7.93
C ARG A 162 8.21 -4.59 7.40
N ILE A 163 7.01 -5.15 7.19
CA ILE A 163 6.83 -6.48 6.63
C ILE A 163 7.38 -6.52 5.19
N VAL A 164 7.05 -5.52 4.36
CA VAL A 164 7.57 -5.45 2.99
C VAL A 164 9.09 -5.40 2.98
N LEU A 165 9.74 -4.61 3.84
CA LEU A 165 11.21 -4.60 3.94
C LEU A 165 11.77 -5.99 4.24
N ARG A 166 11.16 -6.70 5.20
CA ARG A 166 11.59 -8.06 5.56
C ARG A 166 11.38 -9.05 4.41
N ASN A 167 10.28 -8.92 3.68
CA ASN A 167 10.02 -9.73 2.49
C ASN A 167 11.11 -9.48 1.43
N LEU A 168 11.50 -8.23 1.19
CA LEU A 168 12.56 -7.91 0.25
C LEU A 168 13.89 -8.54 0.66
N GLU A 169 14.25 -8.49 1.94
CA GLU A 169 15.46 -9.14 2.48
C GLU A 169 15.41 -10.67 2.29
N HIS A 170 14.26 -11.29 2.54
CA HIS A 170 14.05 -12.72 2.33
C HIS A 170 14.27 -13.12 0.86
N HIS A 171 13.69 -12.38 -0.08
CA HIS A 171 13.82 -12.68 -1.51
C HIS A 171 15.22 -12.38 -2.05
N GLN A 172 15.97 -11.43 -1.48
CA GLN A 172 17.37 -11.19 -1.84
C GLN A 172 18.27 -12.38 -1.55
N LEU A 173 18.07 -13.03 -0.39
CA LEU A 173 18.82 -14.23 -0.01
C LEU A 173 18.53 -15.39 -0.96
N GLY A 174 17.29 -15.54 -1.41
CA GLY A 174 16.89 -16.59 -2.37
C GLY A 174 17.30 -16.33 -3.82
N MET A 175 17.66 -15.09 -4.19
CA MET A 175 18.14 -14.74 -5.53
C MET A 175 19.67 -14.89 -5.68
N SER A 176 20.40 -15.05 -4.57
CA SER A 176 21.88 -15.08 -4.56
C SER A 176 22.48 -16.50 -4.63
N THR A 177 21.65 -17.51 -4.92
CA THR A 177 22.00 -18.93 -5.05
C THR A 177 21.60 -19.43 -6.43
#